data_AF-V7DAP1-F1
#
_entry.id   AF-V7DAP1-F1
#
_cell.length_a   1.000
_cell.length_b   1.000
_cell.length_c   1.000
_cell.angle_alpha   90.00
_cell.angle_beta   90.00
_cell.angle_gamma   90.00
#
_symmetry.space_group_name_H-M   'P 1'
#
loop_
_entity.id
_entity.type
_entity.pdbx_description
1 polymer ?
#
loop_
_entity_poly.entity_id
_entity_poly.type
_entity_poly.pdbx_seq_one_letter_code
_entity_poly.pdbx_strand_id
1 'polypeptide(L)'
;FHLGPVLTRLQQVAQGLEAHLSDGSVIACDLVVSAIGLRPRTDLAAAAGLQTNRGVCVDRQLRTSHANIFALGDCAEVDGINLLYVMPLMSCARALAQTLAGKPTTVAYGPMPITVKTPACPLVVSPPPQGHEGTWQVEGQGSDLKVLCLDAEGTLLGYALTGAAVMEKLALNRQLPAVMA
;
A
#
# COMPACT_ATOMS: atom_id res chain seq x y z
N PHE A 1 -10.91 17.37 10.78
CA PHE A 1 -10.65 16.94 9.40
C PHE A 1 -11.54 17.74 8.47
N HIS A 2 -11.02 18.24 7.36
CA HIS A 2 -11.82 18.86 6.30
C HIS A 2 -11.88 17.85 5.14
N LEU A 3 -12.83 16.90 5.21
CA LEU A 3 -13.02 15.88 4.17
C LEU A 3 -13.93 16.43 3.08
N GLY A 4 -13.49 16.43 1.83
CA GLY A 4 -14.22 16.97 0.69
C GLY A 4 -13.55 18.21 0.07
N PRO A 5 -13.36 19.31 0.81
CA PRO A 5 -12.69 20.51 0.29
C PRO A 5 -11.22 20.26 -0.10
N VAL A 6 -10.72 21.01 -1.07
CA VAL A 6 -9.31 21.01 -1.49
C VAL A 6 -8.65 22.37 -1.25
N LEU A 7 -7.33 22.40 -1.07
CA LEU A 7 -6.56 23.64 -1.02
C LEU A 7 -6.56 24.31 -2.40
N THR A 8 -7.10 25.53 -2.50
CA THR A 8 -7.17 26.29 -3.76
C THR A 8 -6.14 27.41 -3.84
N ARG A 9 -5.80 28.01 -2.69
CA ARG A 9 -4.78 29.05 -2.60
C ARG A 9 -4.04 28.95 -1.26
N LEU A 10 -2.71 29.08 -1.32
CA LEU A 10 -1.88 29.30 -0.14
C LEU A 10 -1.28 30.70 -0.22
N GLN A 11 -1.53 31.52 0.78
CA GLN A 11 -1.14 32.92 0.79
C GLN A 11 -0.27 33.23 2.01
N GLN A 12 0.83 33.95 1.82
CA GLN A 12 1.60 34.49 2.93
C GLN A 12 0.90 35.71 3.52
N VAL A 13 0.82 35.76 4.85
CA VAL A 13 0.30 36.89 5.63
C VAL A 13 1.33 37.34 6.66
N ALA A 14 1.06 38.44 7.35
CA ALA A 14 2.04 39.06 8.27
C ALA A 14 2.56 38.10 9.35
N GLN A 15 1.74 37.12 9.77
CA GLN A 15 2.06 36.12 10.79
C GLN A 15 1.77 34.70 10.28
N GLY A 16 2.44 34.29 9.19
CA GLY A 16 2.39 32.92 8.68
C GLY A 16 1.68 32.80 7.33
N LEU A 17 0.82 31.79 7.19
CA LEU A 17 0.12 31.44 5.96
C LEU A 17 -1.40 31.34 6.18
N GLU A 18 -2.15 31.68 5.15
CA GLU A 18 -3.58 31.38 5.01
C GLU A 18 -3.78 30.33 3.92
N ALA A 19 -4.38 29.20 4.31
CA ALA A 19 -4.83 28.14 3.41
C ALA A 19 -6.31 28.36 3.08
N HIS A 20 -6.59 28.78 1.85
CA HIS A 20 -7.95 28.94 1.34
C HIS A 20 -8.42 27.63 0.72
N LEU A 21 -9.55 27.13 1.18
CA LEU A 21 -10.15 25.89 0.70
C LEU A 21 -11.26 26.17 -0.32
N SER A 22 -11.61 25.15 -1.11
CA SER A 22 -12.62 25.25 -2.17
C SER A 22 -14.04 25.50 -1.67
N ASP A 23 -14.32 25.27 -0.39
CA ASP A 23 -15.61 25.55 0.25
C ASP A 23 -15.70 26.98 0.81
N GLY A 24 -14.67 27.81 0.59
CA GLY A 24 -14.57 29.17 1.11
C GLY A 24 -13.93 29.28 2.49
N SER A 25 -13.63 28.17 3.17
CA SER A 25 -12.92 28.19 4.45
C SER A 25 -11.52 28.77 4.30
N VAL A 26 -11.06 29.51 5.32
CA VAL A 26 -9.69 30.02 5.42
C VAL A 26 -9.08 29.53 6.72
N ILE A 27 -7.96 28.82 6.62
CA ILE A 27 -7.25 28.23 7.77
C ILE A 27 -5.89 28.92 7.92
N ALA A 28 -5.68 29.58 9.06
CA ALA A 28 -4.36 30.11 9.43
C ALA A 28 -3.43 28.97 9.84
N CYS A 29 -2.18 28.99 9.35
CA CYS A 29 -1.16 27.98 9.67
C CYS A 29 0.25 28.54 9.47
N ASP A 30 1.25 27.94 10.11
CA ASP A 30 2.66 28.31 9.90
C ASP A 30 3.31 27.49 8.78
N LEU A 31 2.86 26.23 8.61
CA LEU A 31 3.40 25.27 7.66
C LEU A 31 2.28 24.44 7.01
N VAL A 32 2.57 23.93 5.82
CA VAL A 32 1.74 22.96 5.12
C VAL A 32 2.56 21.71 4.82
N VAL A 33 2.01 20.54 5.15
CA VAL A 33 2.61 19.24 4.80
C VAL A 33 1.79 18.62 3.66
N SER A 34 2.45 18.32 2.54
CA SER A 34 1.83 17.60 1.44
C SER A 34 2.07 16.10 1.59
N ALA A 35 1.01 15.37 1.94
CA ALA A 35 1.04 13.92 2.16
C ALA A 35 -0.15 13.23 1.43
N ILE A 36 -0.43 13.65 0.19
CA ILE A 36 -1.58 13.18 -0.60
C ILE A 36 -1.47 11.70 -0.98
N GLY A 37 -0.25 11.24 -1.27
CA GLY A 37 0.03 9.88 -1.70
C GLY A 37 1.38 9.77 -2.40
N LEU A 38 1.71 8.56 -2.83
CA LEU A 38 2.95 8.23 -3.54
C LEU A 38 2.63 7.61 -4.90
N ARG A 39 3.49 7.86 -5.89
CA ARG A 39 3.44 7.26 -7.21
C ARG A 39 4.83 6.73 -7.60
N PRO A 40 4.94 5.53 -8.18
CA PRO A 40 6.19 5.04 -8.74
C PRO A 40 6.79 6.00 -9.78
N ARG A 41 8.12 6.14 -9.78
CA ARG A 41 8.84 6.93 -10.80
C ARG A 41 9.08 6.08 -12.04
N THR A 42 8.33 6.33 -13.12
CA THR A 42 8.39 5.53 -14.36
C THR A 42 8.94 6.30 -15.56
N ASP A 43 9.09 7.62 -15.48
CA ASP A 43 9.43 8.47 -16.63
C ASP A 43 10.73 8.06 -17.33
N LEU A 44 11.80 7.81 -16.56
CA LEU A 44 13.09 7.41 -17.12
C LEU A 44 13.03 6.00 -17.73
N ALA A 45 12.32 5.07 -17.09
CA ALA A 45 12.16 3.71 -17.58
C ALA A 45 11.40 3.70 -18.91
N ALA A 46 10.31 4.48 -19.00
CA ALA A 46 9.53 4.65 -20.23
C ALA A 46 10.36 5.30 -21.34
N ALA A 47 11.12 6.37 -21.04
CA ALA A 47 12.02 7.01 -22.00
C ALA A 47 13.12 6.06 -22.51
N ALA A 48 13.55 5.10 -21.68
CA ALA A 48 14.50 4.05 -22.05
C ALA A 48 13.88 2.86 -22.80
N GLY A 49 12.57 2.89 -23.09
CA GLY A 49 11.86 1.81 -23.78
C GLY A 49 11.53 0.60 -22.91
N LEU A 50 11.61 0.72 -21.58
CA LEU A 50 11.15 -0.32 -20.67
C LEU A 50 9.63 -0.32 -20.56
N GLN A 51 9.05 -1.49 -20.37
CA GLN A 51 7.62 -1.62 -20.11
C GLN A 51 7.27 -1.01 -18.74
N THR A 52 6.30 -0.10 -18.72
CA THR A 52 5.80 0.56 -17.51
C THR A 52 4.28 0.57 -17.50
N ASN A 53 3.69 0.50 -16.31
CA ASN A 53 2.25 0.70 -16.07
C ASN A 53 2.08 1.63 -14.86
N ARG A 54 1.58 1.14 -13.72
CA ARG A 54 1.58 1.90 -12.46
C ARG A 54 3.01 2.04 -11.94
N GLY A 55 3.83 1.00 -12.10
CA GLY A 55 5.27 0.99 -11.84
C GLY A 55 6.10 0.52 -13.05
N VAL A 56 7.39 0.32 -12.84
CA VAL A 56 8.26 -0.39 -13.81
C VAL A 56 7.84 -1.86 -13.79
N CYS A 57 7.32 -2.37 -14.91
CA CYS A 57 6.80 -3.73 -14.97
C CYS A 57 7.96 -4.72 -14.92
N VAL A 58 7.86 -5.67 -14.00
CA VAL A 58 8.81 -6.78 -13.86
C VAL A 58 8.10 -8.10 -13.66
N ASP A 59 8.74 -9.18 -14.12
CA ASP A 59 8.30 -10.54 -13.82
C ASP A 59 8.59 -10.92 -12.35
N ARG A 60 8.22 -12.15 -11.95
CA ARG A 60 8.49 -12.63 -10.58
C ARG A 60 9.97 -12.84 -10.27
N GLN A 61 10.87 -12.83 -11.27
CA GLN A 61 12.33 -12.81 -11.05
C GLN A 61 12.88 -11.37 -10.95
N LEU A 62 11.97 -10.38 -10.98
CA LEU A 62 12.20 -8.94 -10.93
C LEU A 62 12.89 -8.37 -12.16
N ARG A 63 12.86 -9.10 -13.28
CA ARG A 63 13.44 -8.66 -14.54
C ARG A 63 12.46 -7.77 -15.28
N THR A 64 12.95 -6.65 -15.80
CA THR A 64 12.17 -5.75 -16.68
C THR A 64 12.02 -6.35 -18.08
N SER A 65 11.42 -5.60 -19.02
CA SER A 65 11.40 -5.98 -20.44
C SER A 65 12.78 -6.01 -21.11
N HIS A 66 13.83 -5.46 -20.46
CA HIS A 66 15.21 -5.54 -20.92
C HIS A 66 16.02 -6.57 -20.10
N ALA A 67 16.74 -7.45 -20.79
CA ALA A 67 17.32 -8.67 -20.21
C ALA A 67 18.24 -8.46 -18.99
N ASN A 68 18.95 -7.32 -18.94
CA ASN A 68 19.95 -7.03 -17.90
C ASN A 68 19.51 -5.95 -16.90
N ILE A 69 18.25 -5.52 -16.94
CA ILE A 69 17.72 -4.45 -16.08
C ILE A 69 16.63 -5.04 -15.18
N PHE A 70 16.70 -4.75 -13.89
CA PHE A 70 15.81 -5.24 -12.84
C PHE A 70 15.24 -4.07 -12.04
N ALA A 71 14.10 -4.26 -11.39
CA ALA A 71 13.50 -3.27 -10.50
C ALA A 71 12.84 -3.93 -9.27
N LEU A 72 12.87 -3.27 -8.13
CA LEU A 72 12.21 -3.71 -6.89
C LEU A 72 11.83 -2.53 -6.00
N GLY A 73 11.02 -2.81 -4.97
CA GLY A 73 10.52 -1.79 -4.05
C GLY A 73 9.46 -0.91 -4.70
N ASP A 74 9.28 0.29 -4.17
CA ASP A 74 8.14 1.18 -4.53
C ASP A 74 8.04 1.49 -6.02
N CYS A 75 9.16 1.48 -6.75
CA CYS A 75 9.17 1.76 -8.19
C CYS A 75 8.64 0.59 -9.05
N ALA A 76 8.63 -0.64 -8.52
CA ALA A 76 8.36 -1.84 -9.29
C ALA A 76 6.89 -2.26 -9.23
N GLU A 77 6.39 -2.73 -10.36
CA GLU A 77 5.13 -3.45 -10.48
C GLU A 77 5.46 -4.90 -10.81
N VAL A 78 5.43 -5.75 -9.78
CA VAL A 78 5.87 -7.14 -9.86
C VAL A 78 4.68 -8.01 -10.20
N ASP A 79 4.67 -8.60 -11.39
CA ASP A 79 3.56 -9.45 -11.87
C ASP A 79 2.19 -8.74 -11.75
N GLY A 80 2.15 -7.48 -12.17
CA GLY A 80 0.95 -6.63 -12.10
C GLY A 80 0.67 -6.01 -10.72
N ILE A 81 1.48 -6.31 -9.71
CA ILE A 81 1.26 -5.91 -8.32
C ILE A 81 2.27 -4.84 -7.88
N ASN A 82 1.81 -3.63 -7.58
CA ASN A 82 2.62 -2.54 -7.01
C ASN A 82 2.25 -2.30 -5.53
N LEU A 83 3.15 -2.66 -4.61
CA LEU A 83 2.93 -2.59 -3.16
C LEU A 83 3.97 -1.67 -2.51
N LEU A 84 3.51 -0.53 -1.99
CA LEU A 84 4.35 0.56 -1.47
C LEU A 84 4.65 0.38 0.04
N TYR A 85 5.21 -0.77 0.40
CA TYR A 85 5.63 -1.05 1.78
C TYR A 85 6.71 -2.14 1.86
N VAL A 86 7.27 -2.32 3.05
CA VAL A 86 8.56 -3.01 3.24
C VAL A 86 8.51 -4.53 3.06
N MET A 87 7.43 -5.21 3.45
CA MET A 87 7.36 -6.67 3.39
C MET A 87 7.57 -7.26 1.98
N PRO A 88 6.88 -6.79 0.93
CA PRO A 88 7.13 -7.24 -0.45
C PRO A 88 8.51 -6.83 -0.96
N LEU A 89 9.01 -5.64 -0.59
CA LEU A 89 10.38 -5.21 -0.88
C LEU A 89 11.41 -6.22 -0.35
N MET A 90 11.25 -6.69 0.89
CA MET A 90 12.17 -7.66 1.48
C MET A 90 12.11 -9.02 0.78
N SER A 91 10.94 -9.48 0.35
CA SER A 91 10.80 -10.70 -0.46
C SER A 91 11.47 -10.55 -1.83
N CYS A 92 11.29 -9.39 -2.47
CA CYS A 92 11.97 -9.03 -3.70
C CYS A 92 13.49 -9.06 -3.55
N ALA A 93 14.02 -8.37 -2.54
CA ALA A 93 15.47 -8.25 -2.32
C ALA A 93 16.12 -9.64 -2.15
N ARG A 94 15.49 -10.55 -1.41
CA ARG A 94 15.98 -11.92 -1.25
C ARG A 94 15.99 -12.71 -2.56
N ALA A 95 14.92 -12.63 -3.35
CA ALA A 95 14.83 -13.34 -4.62
C ALA A 95 15.82 -12.79 -5.65
N LEU A 96 15.86 -11.46 -5.82
CA LEU A 96 16.75 -10.81 -6.78
C LEU A 96 18.22 -11.03 -6.44
N ALA A 97 18.60 -11.03 -5.16
CA ALA A 97 19.97 -11.34 -4.75
C ALA A 97 20.41 -12.74 -5.24
N GLN A 98 19.55 -13.75 -5.16
CA GLN A 98 19.85 -15.08 -5.68
C GLN A 98 19.93 -15.08 -7.21
N THR A 99 18.99 -14.41 -7.89
CA THR A 99 18.98 -14.30 -9.34
C THR A 99 20.25 -13.64 -9.87
N LEU A 100 20.70 -12.54 -9.26
CA LEU A 100 21.95 -11.86 -9.61
C LEU A 100 23.20 -12.69 -9.28
N ALA A 101 23.12 -13.59 -8.32
CA ALA A 101 24.18 -14.56 -7.99
C ALA A 101 24.16 -15.82 -8.88
N GLY A 102 23.40 -15.82 -9.97
CA GLY A 102 23.35 -16.94 -10.92
C GLY A 102 22.36 -18.05 -10.56
N LYS A 103 21.49 -17.83 -9.56
CA LYS A 103 20.42 -18.77 -9.19
C LYS A 103 19.05 -18.12 -9.43
N PRO A 104 18.46 -18.26 -10.63
CA PRO A 104 17.16 -17.70 -10.96
C PRO A 104 16.11 -18.06 -9.90
N THR A 105 15.55 -17.05 -9.24
CA THR A 105 14.63 -17.22 -8.11
C THR A 105 13.44 -16.29 -8.27
N THR A 106 12.24 -16.85 -8.22
CA THR A 106 10.99 -16.10 -8.28
C THR A 106 10.54 -15.66 -6.89
N VAL A 107 9.94 -14.46 -6.80
CA VAL A 107 9.18 -14.06 -5.61
C VAL A 107 7.88 -14.84 -5.51
N ALA A 108 7.46 -15.07 -4.27
CA ALA A 108 6.11 -15.48 -3.92
C ALA A 108 5.68 -14.63 -2.72
N TYR A 109 4.50 -14.00 -2.81
CA TYR A 109 3.99 -13.17 -1.72
C TYR A 109 2.93 -13.94 -0.93
N GLY A 110 3.29 -14.39 0.27
CA GLY A 110 2.32 -14.86 1.25
C GLY A 110 1.42 -13.72 1.76
N PRO A 111 0.72 -13.91 2.89
CA PRO A 111 -0.02 -12.83 3.54
C PRO A 111 0.90 -11.67 3.94
N MET A 112 0.53 -10.44 3.58
CA MET A 112 1.33 -9.24 3.85
C MET A 112 0.49 -8.11 4.47
N PRO A 113 0.01 -8.26 5.72
CA PRO A 113 -0.80 -7.26 6.38
C PRO A 113 -0.02 -5.95 6.63
N ILE A 114 -0.71 -4.84 6.54
CA ILE A 114 -0.19 -3.48 6.72
C ILE A 114 -0.55 -2.99 8.12
N THR A 115 0.46 -2.64 8.91
CA THR A 115 0.27 -1.98 10.21
C THR A 115 0.37 -0.47 10.03
N VAL A 116 -0.71 0.25 10.31
CA VAL A 116 -0.77 1.72 10.29
C VAL A 116 -0.41 2.24 11.68
N LYS A 117 0.61 3.10 11.76
CA LYS A 117 1.23 3.55 13.01
C LYS A 117 0.50 4.77 13.59
N THR A 118 -0.75 4.59 13.98
CA THR A 118 -1.59 5.61 14.61
C THR A 118 -1.90 5.24 16.05
N PRO A 119 -1.05 5.57 17.04
CA PRO A 119 -1.24 5.12 18.43
C PRO A 119 -2.60 5.50 19.06
N ALA A 120 -3.21 6.60 18.61
CA ALA A 120 -4.54 7.04 19.06
C ALA A 120 -5.67 6.08 18.66
N CYS A 121 -5.51 5.35 17.56
CA CYS A 121 -6.38 4.27 17.13
C CYS A 121 -5.53 3.30 16.31
N PRO A 122 -4.87 2.31 16.95
CA PRO A 122 -4.03 1.35 16.26
C PRO A 122 -4.81 0.66 15.15
N LEU A 123 -4.19 0.45 13.99
CA LEU A 123 -4.86 -0.14 12.84
C LEU A 123 -3.95 -1.16 12.15
N VAL A 124 -4.51 -2.34 11.87
CA VAL A 124 -3.90 -3.33 10.98
C VAL A 124 -4.92 -3.70 9.91
N VAL A 125 -4.50 -3.67 8.65
CA VAL A 125 -5.36 -4.00 7.50
C VAL A 125 -4.68 -5.01 6.60
N SER A 126 -5.43 -6.00 6.15
CA SER A 126 -5.02 -6.93 5.09
C SER A 126 -6.13 -6.97 4.04
N PRO A 127 -5.97 -6.25 2.92
CA PRO A 127 -6.94 -6.33 1.83
C PRO A 127 -7.03 -7.75 1.25
N PRO A 128 -8.21 -8.16 0.74
CA PRO A 128 -8.32 -9.36 -0.10
C PRO A 128 -7.34 -9.32 -1.28
N PRO A 129 -6.78 -10.46 -1.72
CA PRO A 129 -5.99 -10.51 -2.95
C PRO A 129 -6.80 -10.04 -4.17
N GLN A 130 -6.12 -9.54 -5.19
CA GLN A 130 -6.78 -9.05 -6.41
C GLN A 130 -7.63 -10.16 -7.05
N GLY A 131 -8.80 -9.79 -7.57
CA GLY A 131 -9.73 -10.72 -8.21
C GLY A 131 -10.56 -11.58 -7.26
N HIS A 132 -10.39 -11.44 -5.94
CA HIS A 132 -11.26 -12.07 -4.95
C HIS A 132 -12.33 -11.10 -4.49
N GLU A 133 -13.58 -11.58 -4.46
CA GLU A 133 -14.72 -10.85 -3.90
C GLU A 133 -15.20 -11.56 -2.64
N GLY A 134 -15.65 -10.78 -1.66
CA GLY A 134 -16.14 -11.31 -0.39
C GLY A 134 -17.10 -10.36 0.30
N THR A 135 -17.85 -10.89 1.26
CA THR A 135 -18.77 -10.10 2.08
C THR A 135 -18.04 -9.57 3.30
N TRP A 136 -18.26 -8.29 3.61
CA TRP A 136 -17.66 -7.63 4.76
C TRP A 136 -18.60 -7.70 5.98
N GLN A 137 -18.07 -8.21 7.09
CA GLN A 137 -18.77 -8.30 8.37
C GLN A 137 -18.06 -7.42 9.40
N VAL A 138 -18.82 -6.66 10.16
CA VAL A 138 -18.31 -5.76 11.21
C VAL A 138 -18.68 -6.34 12.57
N GLU A 139 -17.65 -6.59 13.38
CA GLU A 139 -17.77 -7.00 14.77
C GLU A 139 -17.10 -5.98 15.68
N GLY A 140 -17.53 -5.92 16.95
CA GLY A 140 -17.00 -5.02 17.96
C GLY A 140 -17.84 -3.75 18.16
N GLN A 141 -17.26 -2.78 18.86
CA GLN A 141 -17.98 -1.57 19.29
C GLN A 141 -17.02 -0.40 19.46
N GLY A 142 -17.53 0.83 19.27
CA GLY A 142 -16.73 2.03 19.38
C GLY A 142 -15.55 2.03 18.40
N SER A 143 -14.33 2.23 18.93
CA SER A 143 -13.09 2.20 18.15
C SER A 143 -12.43 0.82 18.06
N ASP A 144 -12.97 -0.19 18.73
CA ASP A 144 -12.42 -1.54 18.78
C ASP A 144 -13.21 -2.44 17.82
N LEU A 145 -12.86 -2.36 16.53
CA LEU A 145 -13.59 -3.03 15.46
C LEU A 145 -12.74 -4.14 14.83
N LYS A 146 -13.39 -5.27 14.60
CA LYS A 146 -12.89 -6.36 13.77
C LYS A 146 -13.78 -6.45 12.54
N VAL A 147 -13.24 -6.06 11.41
CA VAL A 147 -13.94 -6.11 10.11
C VAL A 147 -13.32 -7.23 9.29
N LEU A 148 -14.10 -8.23 8.92
CA LEU A 148 -13.64 -9.43 8.20
C LEU A 148 -14.24 -9.47 6.80
N CYS A 149 -13.44 -9.83 5.81
CA CYS A 149 -13.89 -10.14 4.45
C CYS A 149 -13.85 -11.64 4.26
N LEU A 150 -15.02 -12.25 4.03
CA LEU A 150 -15.18 -13.69 3.87
C LEU A 150 -15.66 -14.02 2.45
N ASP A 151 -15.18 -15.11 1.87
CA ASP A 151 -15.74 -15.66 0.63
C ASP A 151 -17.10 -16.37 0.86
N ALA A 152 -17.67 -16.98 -0.18
CA ALA A 152 -18.96 -17.66 -0.12
C ALA A 152 -18.93 -18.90 0.79
N GLU A 153 -17.75 -19.50 0.95
CA GLU A 153 -17.49 -20.68 1.78
C GLU A 153 -17.16 -20.30 3.25
N GLY A 154 -17.04 -19.00 3.55
CA GLY A 154 -16.71 -18.51 4.89
C GLY A 154 -15.20 -18.44 5.17
N THR A 155 -14.35 -18.57 4.16
CA THR A 155 -12.90 -18.44 4.28
C THR A 155 -12.49 -16.98 4.37
N LEU A 156 -11.54 -16.67 5.25
CA LEU A 156 -11.04 -15.31 5.42
C LEU A 156 -10.16 -14.87 4.25
N LEU A 157 -10.61 -13.86 3.50
CA LEU A 157 -9.84 -13.24 2.42
C LEU A 157 -9.03 -12.03 2.88
N GLY A 158 -9.56 -11.29 3.87
CA GLY A 158 -8.96 -10.04 4.33
C GLY A 158 -9.60 -9.52 5.61
N TYR A 159 -9.01 -8.49 6.21
CA TYR A 159 -9.54 -7.87 7.42
C TYR A 159 -9.14 -6.39 7.56
N ALA A 160 -9.84 -5.65 8.41
CA ALA A 160 -9.39 -4.42 9.04
C ALA A 160 -9.64 -4.50 10.55
N LEU A 161 -8.61 -4.24 11.35
CA LEU A 161 -8.66 -4.29 12.82
C LEU A 161 -8.31 -2.91 13.37
N THR A 162 -9.15 -2.36 14.24
CA THR A 162 -8.90 -1.07 14.92
C THR A 162 -8.84 -1.25 16.43
N GLY A 163 -8.15 -0.35 17.13
CA GLY A 163 -8.15 -0.31 18.59
C GLY A 163 -7.56 -1.59 19.20
N ALA A 164 -8.24 -2.14 20.21
CA ALA A 164 -7.84 -3.39 20.88
C ALA A 164 -7.89 -4.62 19.96
N ALA A 165 -8.71 -4.60 18.90
CA ALA A 165 -8.87 -5.74 17.99
C ALA A 165 -7.57 -6.10 17.24
N VAL A 166 -6.60 -5.17 17.15
CA VAL A 166 -5.28 -5.44 16.54
C VAL A 166 -4.50 -6.58 17.22
N MET A 167 -4.87 -6.94 18.45
CA MET A 167 -4.30 -8.09 19.18
C MET A 167 -4.61 -9.43 18.51
N GLU A 168 -5.70 -9.52 17.72
CA GLU A 168 -6.11 -10.75 17.02
C GLU A 168 -5.31 -11.00 15.73
N LYS A 169 -4.47 -10.04 15.28
CA LYS A 169 -3.80 -10.10 13.97
C LYS A 169 -3.00 -11.39 13.73
N LEU A 170 -2.33 -11.92 14.76
CA LEU A 170 -1.50 -13.12 14.61
C LEU A 170 -2.34 -14.37 14.32
N ALA A 171 -3.54 -14.46 14.91
CA ALA A 171 -4.46 -15.56 14.65
C ALA A 171 -5.08 -15.44 13.26
N LEU A 172 -5.49 -14.23 12.86
CA LEU A 172 -6.09 -13.97 11.55
C LEU A 172 -5.08 -14.12 10.40
N ASN A 173 -3.82 -13.72 10.59
CA ASN A 173 -2.78 -13.86 9.57
C ASN A 173 -2.55 -15.29 9.11
N ARG A 174 -2.80 -16.29 9.96
CA ARG A 174 -2.63 -17.70 9.64
C ARG A 174 -3.71 -18.24 8.70
N GLN A 175 -4.82 -17.52 8.57
CA GLN A 175 -5.98 -17.90 7.76
C GLN A 175 -5.99 -17.18 6.41
N LEU A 176 -5.18 -16.12 6.26
CA LEU A 176 -5.17 -15.31 5.05
C LEU A 176 -4.58 -16.08 3.86
N PRO A 177 -5.12 -15.87 2.65
CA PRO A 177 -4.50 -16.34 1.43
C PRO A 177 -3.20 -15.58 1.13
N ALA A 178 -2.39 -16.16 0.26
CA ALA A 178 -1.25 -15.48 -0.34
C ALA A 178 -1.72 -14.27 -1.17
N VAL A 179 -0.94 -13.17 -1.15
CA VAL A 179 -1.18 -12.01 -2.02
C VAL A 179 -0.89 -12.35 -3.48
N MET A 180 0.05 -13.27 -3.71
CA MET A 180 0.46 -13.74 -5.04
C MET A 180 0.56 -15.26 -4.99
N ALA A 181 -0.35 -15.93 -5.72
CA ALA A 181 -0.35 -17.38 -5.96
C ALA A 181 0.58 -17.73 -7.12
#